data_AF-A0A356QPZ5-F1
#
_entry.id   AF-A0A356QPZ5-F1
#
_cell.length_a   1.000
_cell.length_b   1.000
_cell.length_c   1.000
_cell.angle_alpha   90.00
_cell.angle_beta   90.00
_cell.angle_gamma   90.00
#
_symmetry.space_group_name_H-M   'P 1'
#
loop_
_entity.id
_entity.type
_entity.pdbx_description
1 polymer ?
#
loop_
_entity_poly.entity_id
_entity_poly.type
_entity_poly.pdbx_seq_one_letter_code
_entity_poly.pdbx_strand_id
1 'polypeptide(L)' 'LTASREAVEELSGERFMYDEILYANQEFKPDLQPNDVDRHVRALGDICLVFLNTNEFVYVY' A
#
# COMPACT_ATOMS: atom_id res chain seq x y z
N LEU A 1 10.79 -10.27 -1.11
CA LEU A 1 9.31 -10.39 -1.04
C LEU A 1 8.88 -11.49 -1.99
N THR A 2 8.00 -12.39 -1.54
CA THR A 2 7.42 -13.45 -2.37
C THR A 2 5.90 -13.33 -2.39
N ALA A 3 5.28 -13.77 -3.48
CA ALA A 3 3.82 -13.85 -3.60
C ALA A 3 3.42 -15.27 -3.99
N SER A 4 2.42 -15.82 -3.31
CA SER A 4 1.86 -17.13 -3.66
C SER A 4 0.99 -16.99 -4.91
N ARG A 5 1.28 -17.78 -5.93
CA ARG A 5 0.54 -17.78 -7.21
C ARG A 5 0.10 -19.18 -7.58
N GLU A 6 -1.01 -19.25 -8.32
CA GLU A 6 -1.46 -20.46 -9.00
C GLU A 6 -0.97 -20.43 -10.46
N ALA A 7 -0.51 -21.57 -10.96
CA ALA A 7 -0.23 -21.81 -12.37
C ALA A 7 -0.74 -23.19 -12.80
N VAL A 8 -0.79 -23.41 -14.12
CA VAL A 8 -1.10 -24.70 -14.73
C VAL A 8 0.19 -25.28 -15.27
N GLU A 9 0.46 -26.55 -14.98
CA GLU A 9 1.61 -27.27 -15.51
C GLU A 9 1.36 -27.63 -16.98
N GLU A 10 2.35 -27.34 -17.83
CA GLU A 10 2.18 -27.29 -19.29
C GLU A 10 1.91 -28.68 -19.92
N LEU A 11 2.41 -29.77 -19.33
CA LEU A 11 2.27 -31.11 -19.91
C LEU A 11 1.03 -31.86 -19.40
N SER A 12 0.72 -31.76 -18.11
CA SER A 12 -0.36 -32.46 -17.42
C SER A 12 -1.66 -31.66 -17.37
N GLY A 13 -1.58 -30.33 -17.49
CA GLY A 13 -2.72 -29.43 -17.28
C GLY A 13 -3.16 -29.30 -15.83
N GLU A 14 -2.41 -29.86 -14.88
CA GLU A 14 -2.72 -29.79 -13.45
C GLU A 14 -2.39 -28.41 -12.88
N ARG A 15 -3.22 -27.94 -11.94
CA ARG A 15 -2.96 -26.69 -11.23
C ARG A 15 -2.00 -26.92 -10.08
N PHE A 16 -1.08 -25.99 -9.89
CA PHE A 16 -0.17 -25.99 -8.76
C PHE A 16 0.06 -24.58 -8.21
N MET A 17 0.48 -24.53 -6.95
CA MET A 17 0.85 -23.29 -6.27
C MET A 17 2.36 -23.17 -6.19
N TYR A 18 2.88 -21.96 -6.35
CA TYR A 18 4.29 -21.66 -6.13
C TYR A 18 4.48 -20.26 -5.55
N ASP A 19 5.60 -20.09 -4.85
CA ASP A 19 6.00 -18.77 -4.33
C ASP A 19 6.89 -18.08 -5.35
N GLU A 20 6.36 -17.05 -6.00
CA GLU A 20 7.10 -16.22 -6.93
C GLU A 20 7.95 -15.19 -6.19
N ILE A 21 9.23 -15.11 -6.52
CA ILE A 21 10.12 -14.06 -6.02
C ILE A 21 9.85 -12.76 -6.78
N LEU A 22 9.45 -11.70 -6.05
CA LEU A 22 9.20 -10.39 -6.61
C LEU A 22 10.51 -9.59 -6.72
N TYR A 23 11.30 -9.85 -7.76
CA TYR A 23 12.60 -9.19 -7.98
C TYR A 23 12.49 -7.66 -8.04
N ALA A 24 11.44 -7.12 -8.67
CA ALA A 24 11.20 -5.68 -8.76
C ALA A 24 10.94 -5.01 -7.39
N ASN A 25 10.54 -5.78 -6.39
CA ASN A 25 10.18 -5.28 -5.06
C ASN A 25 11.28 -5.50 -4.04
N GLN A 26 12.49 -5.92 -4.43
CA GLN A 26 13.56 -6.23 -3.47
C GLN A 26 13.94 -5.04 -2.58
N GLU A 27 13.91 -3.84 -3.14
CA GLU A 27 14.25 -2.60 -2.42
C GLU A 27 12.99 -1.84 -1.96
N PHE A 28 11.80 -2.44 -2.07
CA PHE A 28 10.57 -1.78 -1.66
C PHE A 28 10.58 -1.53 -0.15
N LYS A 29 10.47 -0.24 0.21
CA LYS A 29 10.26 0.21 1.58
C LYS A 29 8.86 0.80 1.67
N PRO A 30 7.94 0.22 2.46
CA PRO A 30 6.61 0.79 2.63
C PRO A 30 6.70 2.14 3.36
N ASP A 31 5.79 3.04 3.02
CA ASP A 31 5.63 4.29 3.75
C ASP A 31 5.15 4.03 5.18
N LEU A 32 5.56 4.93 6.09
CA LEU A 32 5.12 4.90 7.49
C LEU A 32 3.60 4.99 7.54
N GLN A 33 2.99 4.04 8.22
CA GLN A 33 1.56 4.05 8.52
C GLN A 33 1.30 4.96 9.73
N PRO A 34 0.06 5.45 9.92
CA PRO A 34 -0.28 6.28 11.07
C PRO A 34 0.11 5.68 12.43
N ASN A 35 0.05 4.34 12.55
CA ASN A 35 0.44 3.62 13.77
C ASN A 35 1.95 3.50 13.98
N ASP A 36 2.76 3.78 12.96
CA ASP A 36 4.23 3.73 13.02
C ASP A 36 4.85 5.04 13.54
N VAL A 37 4.03 6.08 13.75
CA VAL A 37 4.47 7.41 14.19
C VAL A 37 3.84 7.80 15.53
N ASP A 38 4.53 8.68 16.26
CA ASP A 38 4.06 9.25 17.51
C ASP A 38 2.75 10.06 17.31
N ARG A 39 1.98 10.17 18.39
CA ARG A 39 0.70 10.89 18.42
C ARG A 39 0.79 12.30 17.84
N HIS A 40 1.91 13.01 18.00
CA HIS A 40 2.05 14.38 17.54
C HIS A 40 2.14 14.47 16.00
N VAL A 41 2.86 13.55 15.37
CA VAL A 41 2.98 13.48 13.91
C VAL A 41 1.66 13.06 13.28
N ARG A 42 0.97 12.09 13.91
CA ARG A 42 -0.36 11.65 13.47
C ARG A 42 -1.39 12.79 13.51
N ALA A 43 -1.47 13.48 14.65
CA ALA A 43 -2.40 14.60 14.83
C ALA A 43 -2.15 15.74 13.83
N LEU A 44 -0.89 16.01 13.48
CA LEU A 44 -0.57 16.99 12.44
C LEU A 44 -1.11 16.55 11.07
N GLY A 45 -0.96 15.27 10.71
CA GLY A 45 -1.52 14.71 9.49
C GLY A 45 -3.04 14.88 9.41
N ASP A 46 -3.75 14.62 10.50
CA ASP A 46 -5.20 14.79 10.59
C ASP A 46 -5.62 16.26 10.36
N ILE A 47 -4.89 17.22 10.95
CA ILE A 47 -5.15 18.65 10.75
C ILE A 47 -4.92 19.06 9.29
N CYS A 48 -3.82 18.61 8.68
CA CYS A 48 -3.52 18.88 7.28
C CYS A 48 -4.62 18.35 6.36
N LEU A 49 -5.12 17.14 6.63
CA LEU A 49 -6.22 16.54 5.88
C LEU A 49 -7.49 17.41 5.98
N VAL A 50 -7.86 17.85 7.18
CA VAL A 50 -9.00 18.76 7.37
C VAL A 50 -8.82 20.03 6.55
N PHE A 51 -7.65 20.69 6.62
CA PHE A 51 -7.42 21.91 5.86
C PHE A 51 -7.53 21.72 4.34
N LEU A 52 -6.92 20.67 3.80
CA LEU A 52 -7.00 20.37 2.36
C LEU A 52 -8.44 20.12 1.90
N ASN A 53 -9.25 19.42 2.70
CA ASN A 53 -10.66 19.18 2.37
C ASN A 53 -11.53 20.43 2.54
N THR A 54 -11.31 21.20 3.61
CA THR A 54 -12.08 22.44 3.84
C THR A 54 -11.75 23.52 2.81
N ASN A 55 -10.59 23.47 2.16
CA ASN A 55 -10.21 24.41 1.11
C ASN A 55 -11.21 24.42 -0.06
N GLU A 56 -11.80 23.25 -0.38
CA GLU A 56 -12.86 23.12 -1.38
C GLU A 56 -14.08 24.01 -1.07
N PHE A 57 -14.31 24.31 0.21
CA PHE A 57 -15.44 25.12 0.69
C PHE A 57 -15.08 26.59 0.97
N VAL A 58 -13.81 26.99 0.79
CA VAL A 58 -13.36 28.38 0.97
C VAL A 58 -13.80 29.28 -0.20
N TYR A 59 -14.04 28.69 -1.38
CA TYR A 59 -14.42 29.41 -2.61
C TYR A 59 -15.88 29.19 -3.02
N VAL A 60 -16.80 29.07 -2.06
CA VAL A 60 -18.23 29.12 -2.37
C VAL A 60 -18.66 30.59 -2.40
N TYR A 61 -18.84 31.12 -3.61
CA TYR A 61 -19.40 32.45 -3.87
C TYR A 61 -20.89 32.35 -4.22
#